data_AF-A0A355RX81-F1
#
_entry.id   AF-A0A355RX81-F1
#
_cell.length_a   1.000
_cell.length_b   1.000
_cell.length_c   1.000
_cell.angle_alpha   90.00
_cell.angle_beta   90.00
_cell.angle_gamma   90.00
#
_symmetry.space_group_name_H-M   'P 1'
#
loop_
_entity.id
_entity.type
_entity.pdbx_description
1 polymer ?
#
loop_
_entity_poly.entity_id
_entity_poly.type
_entity_poly.pdbx_seq_one_letter_code
_entity_poly.pdbx_strand_id
1 'polypeptide(L)'
;EKYVPRGGPDGGDAGRGGNVIFEVDTEIRTLLDFRYKKKYTAIRGEDGGTNNCHGADGKDLVIKVPQGTMIKDGETNELIADLTKKGQRVVA
;
A
#
# COMPACT_ATOMS: atom_id res chain seq x y z
N GLU A 1 29.37 -15.28 -17.12
CA GLU A 1 30.67 -15.26 -17.86
C GLU A 1 31.25 -16.67 -17.94
N LYS A 2 31.82 -17.05 -19.08
CA LYS A 2 32.33 -18.41 -19.36
C LYS A 2 33.67 -18.75 -18.66
N TYR A 3 34.24 -17.80 -17.91
CA TYR A 3 35.61 -17.90 -17.35
C TYR A 3 35.73 -17.67 -15.83
N VAL A 4 34.62 -17.56 -15.09
CA VAL A 4 34.64 -17.34 -13.63
C VAL A 4 34.05 -18.57 -12.92
N PRO A 5 34.83 -19.33 -12.12
CA PRO A 5 34.38 -20.60 -11.54
C PRO A 5 33.30 -20.46 -10.46
N ARG A 6 33.12 -19.26 -9.89
CA ARG A 6 32.03 -18.90 -8.99
C ARG A 6 31.68 -17.43 -9.21
N GLY A 7 30.60 -17.16 -9.94
CA GLY A 7 30.02 -15.81 -9.98
C GLY A 7 29.61 -15.39 -8.56
N GLY A 8 29.87 -14.14 -8.20
CA GLY A 8 29.42 -13.58 -6.91
C GLY A 8 27.89 -13.57 -6.79
N PRO A 9 27.33 -13.18 -5.62
CA PRO A 9 25.89 -12.98 -5.48
C PRO A 9 25.41 -11.99 -6.54
N ASP A 10 24.41 -12.40 -7.33
CA ASP A 10 23.94 -11.67 -8.52
C ASP A 10 22.44 -11.30 -8.44
N GLY A 11 21.80 -11.61 -7.30
CA GLY A 11 20.41 -11.24 -7.07
C GLY A 11 20.30 -9.78 -6.65
N GLY A 12 19.47 -9.01 -7.33
CA GLY A 12 19.04 -7.69 -6.86
C GLY A 12 17.94 -7.77 -5.81
N ASP A 13 17.70 -6.66 -5.12
CA ASP A 13 16.66 -6.56 -4.09
C ASP A 13 15.24 -6.54 -4.68
N ALA A 14 14.26 -7.07 -3.96
CA ALA A 14 12.85 -6.98 -4.32
C ALA A 14 12.31 -5.55 -4.09
N GLY A 15 11.36 -5.14 -4.91
CA GLY A 15 10.67 -3.86 -4.78
C GLY A 15 9.74 -3.84 -3.57
N ARG A 16 9.43 -2.64 -3.06
CA ARG A 16 8.52 -2.47 -1.94
C ARG A 16 7.09 -2.82 -2.35
N GLY A 17 6.30 -3.40 -1.45
CA GLY A 17 4.85 -3.47 -1.62
C GLY A 17 4.22 -2.08 -1.60
N GLY A 18 3.14 -1.90 -2.35
CA GLY A 18 2.34 -0.68 -2.31
C GLY A 18 1.65 -0.52 -0.96
N ASN A 19 1.44 0.72 -0.55
CA ASN A 19 0.75 1.09 0.66
C ASN A 19 -0.76 1.14 0.45
N VAL A 20 -1.53 0.92 1.51
CA VAL A 20 -2.96 1.26 1.53
C VAL A 20 -3.11 2.65 2.15
N ILE A 21 -3.68 3.57 1.39
CA ILE A 21 -3.79 4.98 1.77
C ILE A 21 -5.26 5.33 1.85
N PHE A 22 -5.70 5.84 2.99
CA PHE A 22 -7.02 6.45 3.11
C PHE A 22 -6.93 7.94 2.82
N GLU A 23 -7.81 8.46 1.97
CA GLU A 23 -7.89 9.88 1.61
C GLU A 23 -9.29 10.45 1.82
N VAL A 24 -9.38 11.62 2.44
CA VAL A 24 -10.66 12.34 2.55
C VAL A 24 -11.08 12.92 1.21
N ASP A 25 -12.22 12.45 0.73
CA ASP A 25 -12.93 13.03 -0.41
C ASP A 25 -14.27 13.63 0.06
N THR A 26 -14.44 14.94 -0.19
CA THR A 26 -15.66 15.69 0.16
C THR A 26 -16.86 15.37 -0.73
N GLU A 27 -16.64 14.71 -1.87
CA GLU A 27 -17.72 14.27 -2.77
C GLU A 27 -18.39 12.99 -2.25
N ILE A 28 -17.68 12.22 -1.43
CA ILE A 28 -18.20 11.01 -0.81
C ILE A 28 -18.95 11.36 0.47
N ARG A 29 -20.17 10.82 0.60
CA ARG A 29 -21.05 11.08 1.75
C ARG A 29 -21.34 9.85 2.59
N THR A 30 -21.07 8.65 2.08
CA THR A 30 -21.43 7.40 2.73
C THR A 30 -20.27 6.41 2.73
N LEU A 31 -20.28 5.50 3.70
CA LEU A 31 -19.37 4.34 3.76
C LEU A 31 -20.00 3.10 3.12
N LEU A 32 -21.02 3.26 2.28
CA LEU A 32 -21.79 2.14 1.74
C LEU A 32 -20.91 1.21 0.89
N ASP A 33 -19.94 1.76 0.17
CA ASP A 33 -19.02 1.01 -0.69
C ASP A 33 -18.19 -0.02 0.11
N PHE A 34 -17.84 0.32 1.35
CA PHE A 34 -17.13 -0.58 2.28
C PHE A 34 -17.98 -1.76 2.75
N ARG A 35 -19.32 -1.63 2.68
CA ARG A 35 -20.23 -2.73 2.99
C ARG A 35 -20.20 -3.82 1.92
N TYR A 36 -20.10 -3.41 0.65
CA TYR A 36 -20.06 -4.33 -0.49
C TYR A 36 -18.66 -4.87 -0.74
N LYS A 37 -17.63 -4.04 -0.60
CA LYS A 37 -16.23 -4.44 -0.75
C LYS A 37 -15.50 -4.35 0.58
N LYS A 38 -15.19 -5.53 1.14
CA LYS A 38 -14.53 -5.67 2.45
C LYS A 38 -13.01 -5.81 2.38
N LYS A 39 -12.47 -6.27 1.25
CA LYS A 39 -11.03 -6.53 1.09
C LYS A 39 -10.42 -5.53 0.11
N TYR A 40 -9.41 -4.83 0.58
CA TYR A 40 -8.58 -3.92 -0.19
C TYR A 40 -7.14 -4.41 -0.06
N THR A 41 -6.43 -4.48 -1.18
CA THR A 41 -5.05 -5.00 -1.21
C THR A 41 -4.28 -4.19 -2.22
N ALA A 42 -3.22 -3.53 -1.78
CA ALA A 42 -2.31 -2.81 -2.65
C ALA A 42 -1.48 -3.79 -3.50
N ILE A 43 -0.86 -3.28 -4.57
CA ILE A 43 -0.10 -4.13 -5.48
C ILE A 43 1.22 -4.51 -4.81
N ARG A 44 1.62 -5.79 -4.91
CA ARG A 44 2.93 -6.25 -4.41
C ARG A 44 4.08 -5.65 -5.22
N GLY A 45 5.23 -5.45 -4.60
CA GLY A 45 6.47 -5.18 -5.33
C GLY A 45 6.89 -6.38 -6.17
N GLU A 46 7.67 -6.13 -7.22
CA GLU A 46 8.24 -7.16 -8.06
C GLU A 46 9.48 -7.79 -7.43
N ASP A 47 9.75 -9.04 -7.77
CA ASP A 47 10.92 -9.75 -7.29
C ASP A 47 12.20 -9.13 -7.90
N GLY A 48 13.30 -9.19 -7.15
CA GLY A 48 14.61 -8.82 -7.67
C GLY A 48 15.07 -9.81 -8.76
N GLY A 49 15.76 -9.29 -9.77
CA GLY A 49 16.28 -10.06 -10.89
C GLY A 49 17.76 -10.42 -10.76
N THR A 50 18.27 -11.15 -11.75
CA THR A 50 19.71 -11.36 -11.94
C THR A 50 20.40 -10.07 -12.37
N ASN A 51 21.74 -10.03 -12.35
CA ASN A 51 22.55 -8.84 -12.63
C ASN A 51 22.30 -7.65 -11.69
N ASN A 52 22.08 -7.91 -10.40
CA ASN A 52 21.74 -6.89 -9.40
C ASN A 52 20.50 -6.04 -9.80
N CYS A 53 19.56 -6.61 -10.54
CA CYS A 53 18.38 -5.91 -10.99
C CYS A 53 17.39 -5.76 -9.83
N HIS A 54 17.10 -4.52 -9.44
CA HIS A 54 16.10 -4.24 -8.40
C HIS A 54 14.68 -4.38 -8.95
N GLY A 55 13.81 -5.06 -8.19
CA GLY A 55 12.40 -5.19 -8.52
C GLY A 55 11.66 -3.87 -8.41
N ALA A 56 10.63 -3.67 -9.24
CA ALA A 56 9.81 -2.46 -9.22
C ALA A 56 8.92 -2.38 -7.97
N ASP A 57 8.71 -1.16 -7.48
CA ASP A 57 7.78 -0.91 -6.38
C ASP A 57 6.31 -1.15 -6.80
N GLY A 58 5.56 -1.77 -5.90
CA GLY A 58 4.13 -1.97 -6.03
C GLY A 58 3.36 -0.64 -5.94
N LYS A 59 2.31 -0.51 -6.75
CA LYS A 59 1.47 0.69 -6.72
C LYS A 59 0.63 0.76 -5.45
N ASP A 60 0.65 1.93 -4.82
CA ASP A 60 -0.22 2.27 -3.70
C ASP A 60 -1.70 2.18 -4.10
N LEU A 61 -2.53 1.79 -3.13
CA LEU A 61 -3.98 1.78 -3.24
C LEU A 61 -4.58 2.92 -2.43
N VAL A 62 -5.17 3.91 -3.11
CA VAL A 62 -5.89 4.99 -2.46
C VAL A 62 -7.36 4.64 -2.31
N ILE A 63 -7.83 4.64 -1.06
CA ILE A 63 -9.21 4.41 -0.67
C ILE A 63 -9.80 5.74 -0.22
N LYS A 64 -10.82 6.20 -0.92
CA LYS A 64 -11.48 7.46 -0.60
C LYS A 64 -12.55 7.27 0.49
N VAL A 65 -12.59 8.18 1.45
CA VAL A 65 -13.53 8.17 2.58
C VAL A 65 -14.17 9.55 2.77
N PRO A 66 -15.40 9.61 3.32
CA PRO A 66 -16.03 10.88 3.65
C PRO A 66 -15.27 11.64 4.74
N GLN A 67 -15.46 12.94 4.78
CA GLN A 67 -14.92 13.79 5.85
C GLN A 67 -15.51 13.40 7.21
N GLY A 68 -14.67 13.36 8.25
CA GLY A 68 -15.05 12.94 9.61
C GLY A 68 -14.98 11.41 9.81
N THR A 69 -14.26 10.70 8.96
CA THR A 69 -14.08 9.24 9.10
C THR A 69 -12.99 8.93 10.13
N MET A 70 -13.33 8.13 11.15
CA MET A 70 -12.36 7.55 12.08
C MET A 70 -11.95 6.15 11.62
N ILE A 71 -10.65 5.90 11.56
CA ILE A 71 -10.06 4.60 11.26
C ILE A 71 -9.59 3.99 12.58
N LYS A 72 -10.06 2.78 12.85
CA LYS A 72 -9.70 2.02 14.05
C LYS A 72 -9.23 0.63 13.67
N ASP A 73 -8.36 0.08 14.50
CA ASP A 73 -7.99 -1.33 14.41
C ASP A 73 -9.21 -2.20 14.76
N GLY A 74 -9.48 -3.23 13.95
CA GLY A 74 -10.64 -4.09 14.10
C GLY A 74 -10.56 -5.07 15.27
N GLU A 75 -9.36 -5.34 15.76
CA GLU A 75 -9.10 -6.26 16.88
C GLU A 75 -8.92 -5.48 18.19
N THR A 76 -8.10 -4.42 18.19
CA THR A 76 -7.77 -3.67 19.41
C THR A 76 -8.70 -2.49 19.68
N ASN A 77 -9.51 -2.07 18.70
CA ASN A 77 -10.28 -0.82 18.72
C ASN A 77 -9.45 0.46 18.91
N GLU A 78 -8.12 0.38 18.75
CA GLU A 78 -7.25 1.54 18.82
C GLU A 78 -7.55 2.52 17.68
N LEU A 79 -7.53 3.82 17.98
CA LEU A 79 -7.72 4.86 16.97
C LEU A 79 -6.42 5.03 16.18
N ILE A 80 -6.43 4.57 14.93
CA ILE A 80 -5.31 4.72 14.00
C ILE A 80 -5.27 6.16 13.47
N ALA A 81 -6.42 6.70 13.06
CA ALA A 81 -6.51 8.05 12.53
C ALA A 81 -7.92 8.64 12.59
N ASP A 82 -7.98 9.96 12.68
CA ASP A 82 -9.19 10.75 12.50
C ASP A 82 -9.01 11.69 11.30
N LEU A 83 -9.84 11.49 10.27
CA LEU A 83 -9.73 12.13 8.97
C LEU A 83 -10.77 13.25 8.84
N THR A 84 -10.37 14.46 9.21
CA THR A 84 -11.28 15.61 9.39
C THR A 84 -11.15 16.68 8.32
N LYS A 85 -10.05 16.70 7.55
CA LYS A 85 -9.78 17.73 6.53
C LYS A 85 -9.81 17.15 5.12
N LYS A 86 -10.33 17.92 4.15
CA LYS A 86 -10.30 17.56 2.73
C LYS A 86 -8.86 17.26 2.27
N GLY A 87 -8.67 16.15 1.57
CA GLY A 87 -7.36 15.73 1.06
C GLY A 87 -6.39 15.22 2.14
N GLN A 88 -6.82 15.11 3.40
CA GLN A 88 -6.02 14.46 4.44
C GLN A 88 -5.82 12.99 4.09
N ARG A 89 -4.58 12.53 4.20
CA ARG A 89 -4.17 11.16 3.89
C ARG A 89 -3.56 10.49 5.11
N VAL A 90 -3.78 9.18 5.23
CA VAL A 90 -3.08 8.32 6.20
C VAL A 90 -2.71 6.99 5.55
N VAL A 91 -1.51 6.51 5.86
CA VAL A 91 -1.07 5.16 5.51
C VAL A 91 -1.49 4.22 6.64
N ALA A 92 -2.19 3.15 6.29
CA ALA A 92 -2.73 2.17 7.23
C ALA A 92 -2.28 0.75 6.87
#